data_AF-A0A0S9KV03-F1
#
_entry.id   AF-A0A0S9KV03-F1
#
_cell.length_a   1.000
_cell.length_b   1.000
_cell.length_c   1.000
_cell.angle_alpha   90.00
_cell.angle_beta   90.00
_cell.angle_gamma   90.00
#
_symmetry.space_group_name_H-M   'P 1'
#
loop_
_entity.id
_entity.type
_entity.pdbx_description
1 polymer ?
#
loop_
_entity_poly.entity_id
_entity_poly.type
_entity_poly.pdbx_seq_one_letter_code
_entity_poly.pdbx_strand_id
1 'polypeptide(L)'
;MNGWKAELFGSPARALVTAVLLALLAWAGWHALNWALLQAIFRPDAAACRALEHGACWGVVAEKWRPLLFGRYPFEEQWRPALATALLSITTLLSAWPRSWRWWLAPLWLVVLALTVLLMGGGALGLAHVPTNRWGGLPLTIGLAVVGLALAFPLALALALARRASWWPARLLSAGTIELVRGVPLISVLFMASYLLPLLWPAGWRPDVLLRVLAGLALFVAAYLAEIIRGGLQAVPRGQVDAAMAMGFSRWQVQRHIVLPQALRMVVPALTNNAVGTLKDTSLVTIVGLFELTGALSLALGGDPTWRPFYLEGYLFVALVYWCLCFGLSRYSAWLERRLAADSPNSL
;
A
#
# COMPACT_ATOMS: atom_id res chain seq x y z
N MET A 1 19.65 -2.68 -33.83
CA MET A 1 20.34 -3.99 -33.69
C MET A 1 20.43 -4.30 -32.20
N ASN A 2 19.91 -5.43 -31.75
CA ASN A 2 19.58 -5.72 -30.35
C ASN A 2 20.80 -5.76 -29.41
N GLY A 3 21.07 -4.64 -28.71
CA GLY A 3 22.22 -4.47 -27.80
C GLY A 3 22.32 -5.55 -26.71
N TRP A 4 21.21 -6.13 -26.26
CA TRP A 4 21.19 -7.18 -25.24
C TRP A 4 21.95 -8.45 -25.66
N LYS A 5 21.97 -8.81 -26.95
CA LYS A 5 22.72 -9.99 -27.42
C LYS A 5 24.23 -9.75 -27.34
N ALA A 6 24.68 -8.54 -27.65
CA ALA A 6 26.08 -8.16 -27.56
C ALA A 6 26.54 -8.00 -26.09
N GLU A 7 25.65 -7.58 -25.19
CA GLU A 7 25.95 -7.53 -23.75
C GLU A 7 26.04 -8.92 -23.12
N LEU A 8 25.14 -9.85 -23.47
CA LEU A 8 25.14 -11.20 -22.90
C LEU A 8 26.16 -12.15 -23.55
N PHE A 9 26.40 -12.03 -24.86
CA PHE A 9 27.19 -13.00 -25.63
C PHE A 9 28.34 -12.38 -26.44
N GLY A 10 28.65 -11.10 -26.25
CA GLY A 10 29.65 -10.37 -27.06
C GLY A 10 31.11 -10.77 -26.81
N SER A 11 31.42 -11.57 -25.78
CA SER A 11 32.74 -12.15 -25.56
C SER A 11 32.62 -13.57 -25.00
N PRO A 12 33.62 -14.45 -25.18
CA PRO A 12 33.59 -15.82 -24.63
C PRO A 12 33.39 -15.84 -23.11
N ALA A 13 33.99 -14.89 -22.39
CA ALA A 13 33.81 -14.75 -20.94
C ALA A 13 32.36 -14.37 -20.56
N ARG A 14 31.74 -13.42 -21.28
CA ARG A 14 30.34 -13.02 -21.04
C ARG A 14 29.36 -14.13 -21.40
N ALA A 15 29.62 -14.85 -22.49
CA ALA A 15 28.83 -16.01 -22.88
C ALA A 15 28.90 -17.13 -21.84
N LEU A 16 30.09 -17.43 -21.30
CA LEU A 16 30.27 -18.40 -20.22
C LEU A 16 29.53 -17.99 -18.95
N VAL A 17 29.69 -16.74 -18.50
CA VAL A 17 28.98 -16.22 -17.30
C VAL A 17 27.47 -16.29 -17.50
N THR A 18 26.97 -15.87 -18.66
CA THR A 18 25.54 -15.95 -18.98
C THR A 18 25.04 -17.40 -18.97
N ALA A 19 25.78 -18.33 -19.58
CA ALA A 19 25.43 -19.75 -19.58
C ALA A 19 25.41 -20.35 -18.17
N VAL A 20 26.40 -20.03 -17.32
CA VAL A 20 26.45 -20.46 -15.92
C VAL A 20 25.26 -19.90 -15.14
N LEU A 21 24.95 -18.61 -15.29
CA LEU A 21 23.80 -17.99 -14.62
C LEU A 21 22.47 -18.63 -15.06
N LEU A 22 22.29 -18.88 -16.37
CA LEU A 22 21.10 -19.56 -16.87
C LEU A 22 21.00 -21.00 -16.36
N ALA A 23 22.12 -21.73 -16.29
CA ALA A 23 22.16 -23.08 -15.74
C ALA A 23 21.81 -23.10 -14.24
N LEU A 24 22.35 -22.15 -13.45
CA LEU A 24 22.03 -21.99 -12.04
C LEU A 24 20.55 -21.61 -11.82
N LEU A 25 20.00 -20.71 -12.64
CA LEU A 25 18.59 -20.33 -12.58
C LEU A 25 17.67 -21.50 -12.94
N ALA A 26 18.01 -22.28 -13.97
CA ALA A 26 17.26 -23.46 -14.35
C ALA A 26 17.33 -24.54 -13.27
N TRP A 27 18.52 -24.78 -12.70
CA TRP A 27 18.72 -25.71 -11.59
C TRP A 27 17.92 -25.29 -10.35
N ALA A 28 18.02 -24.04 -9.93
CA ALA A 28 17.28 -23.51 -8.78
C ALA A 28 15.76 -23.52 -9.04
N GLY A 29 15.34 -23.14 -10.25
CA GLY A 29 13.94 -23.16 -10.68
C GLY A 29 13.35 -24.57 -10.68
N TRP A 30 14.11 -25.57 -11.14
CA TRP A 30 13.69 -26.97 -11.08
C TRP A 30 13.54 -27.47 -9.64
N HIS A 31 14.49 -27.17 -8.75
CA HIS A 31 14.40 -27.57 -7.34
C HIS A 31 13.22 -26.88 -6.63
N ALA A 32 13.01 -25.59 -6.89
CA ALA A 32 11.88 -24.85 -6.36
C ALA A 32 10.55 -25.41 -6.88
N LEU A 33 10.44 -25.73 -8.16
CA LEU A 33 9.25 -26.33 -8.77
C LEU A 33 8.98 -27.74 -8.20
N ASN A 34 10.02 -28.56 -8.07
CA ASN A 34 9.92 -29.90 -7.53
C ASN A 34 9.45 -29.87 -6.08
N TRP A 35 10.04 -29.00 -5.25
CA TRP A 35 9.63 -28.82 -3.86
C TRP A 35 8.23 -28.22 -3.73
N ALA A 36 7.93 -27.15 -4.47
CA ALA A 36 6.69 -26.39 -4.32
C ALA A 36 5.48 -27.08 -4.95
N LEU A 37 5.63 -27.85 -6.02
CA LEU A 37 4.49 -28.40 -6.76
C LEU A 37 4.52 -29.92 -6.87
N LEU A 38 5.65 -30.50 -7.28
CA LEU A 38 5.70 -31.93 -7.63
C LEU A 38 5.66 -32.85 -6.41
N GLN A 39 6.34 -32.47 -5.33
CA GLN A 39 6.39 -33.22 -4.07
C GLN A 39 5.52 -32.61 -2.96
N ALA A 40 4.67 -31.64 -3.31
CA ALA A 40 3.91 -30.88 -2.33
C ALA A 40 2.59 -31.55 -1.93
N ILE A 41 2.18 -31.36 -0.68
CA ILE A 41 0.88 -31.79 -0.17
C ILE A 41 -0.05 -30.58 -0.10
N PHE A 42 -1.15 -30.63 -0.86
CA PHE A 42 -2.15 -29.55 -0.93
C PHE A 42 -3.36 -29.75 -0.02
N ARG A 43 -3.57 -30.96 0.51
CA ARG A 43 -4.70 -31.27 1.39
C ARG A 43 -4.39 -30.81 2.82
N PRO A 44 -5.40 -30.41 3.61
CA PRO A 44 -5.22 -29.99 5.01
C PRO A 44 -4.98 -31.22 5.92
N ASP A 45 -3.86 -31.91 5.72
CA ASP A 45 -3.45 -33.08 6.51
C ASP A 45 -2.06 -32.83 7.13
N ALA A 46 -2.07 -32.46 8.41
CA ALA A 46 -0.86 -32.15 9.15
C ALA A 46 0.03 -33.37 9.40
N ALA A 47 -0.54 -34.58 9.49
CA ALA A 47 0.24 -35.79 9.72
C ALA A 47 1.01 -36.16 8.45
N ALA A 48 0.33 -36.11 7.29
CA ALA A 48 0.97 -36.32 5.99
C ALA A 48 2.06 -35.26 5.73
N CYS A 49 1.79 -33.99 6.08
CA CYS A 49 2.79 -32.93 5.94
C CYS A 49 4.03 -33.11 6.84
N ARG A 50 3.88 -33.68 8.05
CA ARG A 50 5.02 -33.96 8.94
C ARG A 50 5.81 -35.18 8.52
N ALA A 51 5.19 -36.10 7.79
CA ALA A 51 5.84 -37.27 7.22
C ALA A 51 6.63 -36.95 5.94
N LEU A 52 6.49 -35.74 5.37
CA LEU A 52 7.29 -35.29 4.24
C LEU A 52 8.75 -35.10 4.65
N GLU A 53 9.65 -35.82 3.99
CA GLU A 53 11.09 -35.54 4.07
C GLU A 53 11.46 -34.35 3.16
N HIS A 54 10.81 -34.24 2.00
CA HIS A 54 11.08 -33.24 0.97
C HIS A 54 9.74 -32.81 0.34
N GLY A 55 9.53 -31.50 0.20
CA GLY A 55 8.31 -30.93 -0.41
C GLY A 55 7.64 -29.87 0.45
N ALA A 56 6.82 -29.02 -0.16
CA ALA A 56 6.04 -27.99 0.52
C ALA A 56 4.73 -28.55 1.10
N CYS A 57 4.35 -28.11 2.29
CA CYS A 57 3.02 -28.37 2.83
C CYS A 57 2.06 -27.20 2.56
N TRP A 58 1.41 -27.18 1.39
CA TRP A 58 0.33 -26.21 1.11
C TRP A 58 -0.96 -26.50 1.88
N GLY A 59 -1.07 -27.67 2.50
CA GLY A 59 -2.13 -28.02 3.44
C GLY A 59 -2.33 -26.99 4.55
N VAL A 60 -1.26 -26.31 4.98
CA VAL A 60 -1.35 -25.23 5.98
C VAL A 60 -2.18 -24.05 5.49
N VAL A 61 -2.05 -23.70 4.20
CA VAL A 61 -2.82 -22.63 3.59
C VAL A 61 -4.25 -23.10 3.38
N ALA A 62 -4.45 -24.35 2.93
CA ALA A 62 -5.79 -24.92 2.76
C ALA A 62 -6.57 -24.97 4.09
N GLU A 63 -5.90 -25.24 5.21
CA GLU A 63 -6.51 -25.24 6.55
C GLU A 63 -6.71 -23.83 7.09
N LYS A 64 -5.73 -22.93 6.92
CA LYS A 64 -5.69 -21.62 7.60
C LYS A 64 -6.09 -20.44 6.72
N TRP A 65 -6.59 -20.64 5.50
CA TRP A 65 -6.90 -19.53 4.58
C TRP A 65 -7.84 -18.48 5.18
N ARG A 66 -8.82 -18.89 6.01
CA ARG A 66 -9.77 -17.96 6.66
C ARG A 66 -9.09 -17.08 7.71
N PRO A 67 -8.41 -17.63 8.74
CA PRO A 67 -7.58 -16.83 9.65
C PRO A 67 -6.52 -15.98 8.94
N LEU A 68 -5.92 -16.48 7.86
CA LEU A 68 -4.93 -15.72 7.08
C LEU A 68 -5.55 -14.48 6.42
N LEU A 69 -6.71 -14.65 5.76
CA LEU A 69 -7.36 -13.55 5.04
C LEU A 69 -8.16 -12.61 5.95
N PHE A 70 -8.76 -13.08 7.04
CA PHE A 70 -9.69 -12.29 7.86
C PHE A 70 -9.22 -12.09 9.30
N GLY A 71 -8.05 -12.61 9.69
CA GLY A 71 -7.51 -12.47 11.04
C GLY A 71 -8.44 -13.05 12.11
N ARG A 72 -8.78 -12.24 13.12
CA ARG A 72 -9.62 -12.60 14.27
C ARG A 72 -11.11 -12.35 14.06
N TYR A 73 -11.51 -11.98 12.84
CA TYR A 73 -12.90 -11.66 12.56
C TYR A 73 -13.80 -12.89 12.75
N PRO A 74 -14.97 -12.76 13.43
CA PRO A 74 -15.85 -13.90 13.71
C PRO A 74 -16.22 -14.68 12.45
N PHE A 75 -16.13 -16.01 12.52
CA PHE A 75 -16.19 -16.91 11.36
C PHE A 75 -17.47 -16.75 10.52
N GLU A 76 -18.63 -16.74 11.19
CA GLU A 76 -19.94 -16.58 10.53
C GLU A 76 -20.13 -15.21 9.87
N GLU A 77 -19.38 -14.21 10.32
CA GLU A 77 -19.52 -12.81 9.90
C GLU A 77 -18.47 -12.40 8.85
N GLN A 78 -17.59 -13.31 8.41
CA GLN A 78 -16.47 -13.00 7.48
C GLN A 78 -16.92 -12.52 6.10
N TRP A 79 -18.19 -12.71 5.73
CA TRP A 79 -18.76 -12.11 4.52
C TRP A 79 -18.74 -10.56 4.57
N ARG A 80 -18.82 -9.96 5.77
CA ARG A 80 -18.79 -8.50 5.98
C ARG A 80 -17.45 -7.87 5.59
N PRO A 81 -16.30 -8.30 6.15
CA PRO A 81 -15.00 -7.78 5.74
C PRO A 81 -14.64 -8.17 4.31
N ALA A 82 -15.11 -9.32 3.81
CA ALA A 82 -14.93 -9.69 2.40
C ALA A 82 -15.63 -8.69 1.46
N LEU A 83 -16.90 -8.37 1.75
CA LEU A 83 -17.67 -7.37 0.99
C LEU A 83 -17.06 -5.98 1.10
N ALA A 84 -16.66 -5.56 2.31
CA ALA A 84 -16.00 -4.28 2.52
C ALA A 84 -14.70 -4.15 1.71
N THR A 85 -13.89 -5.22 1.70
CA THR A 85 -12.66 -5.29 0.90
C THR A 85 -12.96 -5.21 -0.59
N ALA A 86 -13.95 -5.97 -1.08
CA ALA A 86 -14.36 -5.94 -2.48
C ALA A 86 -14.83 -4.54 -2.90
N LEU A 87 -15.66 -3.87 -2.08
CA LEU A 87 -16.14 -2.51 -2.35
C LEU A 87 -14.99 -1.50 -2.41
N LEU A 88 -14.05 -1.55 -1.46
CA LEU A 88 -12.85 -0.70 -1.48
C LEU A 88 -11.98 -0.97 -2.71
N SER A 89 -11.71 -2.23 -3.03
CA SER A 89 -10.88 -2.60 -4.18
C SER A 89 -11.54 -2.17 -5.50
N ILE A 90 -12.84 -2.44 -5.69
CA ILE A 90 -13.59 -2.03 -6.89
C ILE A 90 -13.59 -0.51 -7.03
N THR A 91 -13.84 0.23 -5.94
CA THR A 91 -13.87 1.71 -5.98
C THR A 91 -12.48 2.28 -6.27
N THR A 92 -11.42 1.66 -5.75
CA THR A 92 -10.03 2.01 -6.05
C THR A 92 -9.71 1.76 -7.53
N LEU A 93 -10.07 0.59 -8.06
CA LEU A 93 -9.87 0.25 -9.48
C LEU A 93 -10.69 1.16 -10.41
N LEU A 94 -11.90 1.52 -10.01
CA LEU A 94 -12.74 2.46 -10.74
C LEU A 94 -12.10 3.84 -10.76
N SER A 95 -11.59 4.31 -9.61
CA SER A 95 -10.89 5.60 -9.49
C SER A 95 -9.55 5.62 -10.24
N ALA A 96 -8.93 4.46 -10.41
CA ALA A 96 -7.75 4.29 -11.23
C ALA A 96 -8.06 4.45 -12.74
N TRP A 97 -9.30 4.26 -13.19
CA TRP A 97 -9.64 4.48 -14.60
C TRP A 97 -9.90 5.96 -14.89
N PRO A 98 -9.08 6.68 -15.70
CA PRO A 98 -9.28 8.13 -15.91
C PRO A 98 -10.63 8.52 -16.56
N ARG A 99 -11.35 7.56 -17.16
CA ARG A 99 -12.68 7.77 -17.76
C ARG A 99 -13.77 7.95 -16.69
N SER A 100 -13.52 7.48 -15.47
CA SER A 100 -14.43 7.62 -14.34
C SER A 100 -14.24 8.94 -13.59
N TRP A 101 -13.19 9.72 -13.88
CA TRP A 101 -12.81 10.97 -13.19
C TRP A 101 -13.85 12.07 -13.36
N ARG A 102 -14.95 11.91 -12.64
CA ARG A 102 -16.13 12.76 -12.62
C ARG A 102 -16.47 13.06 -11.16
N TRP A 103 -17.25 14.13 -10.97
CA TRP A 103 -17.62 14.61 -9.64
C TRP A 103 -18.30 13.55 -8.76
N TRP A 104 -18.97 12.54 -9.35
CA TRP A 104 -19.65 11.46 -8.60
C TRP A 104 -18.70 10.48 -7.89
N LEU A 105 -17.40 10.46 -8.23
CA LEU A 105 -16.43 9.63 -7.50
C LEU A 105 -16.30 10.04 -6.04
N ALA A 106 -16.35 11.35 -5.75
CA ALA A 106 -16.23 11.85 -4.39
C ALA A 106 -17.35 11.35 -3.46
N PRO A 107 -18.66 11.51 -3.79
CA PRO A 107 -19.72 10.94 -2.97
C PRO A 107 -19.70 9.41 -2.96
N LEU A 108 -19.30 8.74 -4.06
CA LEU A 108 -19.13 7.28 -4.04
C LEU A 108 -18.09 6.84 -3.00
N TRP A 109 -16.94 7.50 -2.94
CA TRP A 109 -15.92 7.22 -1.93
C TRP A 109 -16.43 7.41 -0.51
N LEU A 110 -17.15 8.51 -0.24
CA LEU A 110 -17.73 8.75 1.08
C LEU A 110 -18.71 7.65 1.48
N VAL A 111 -19.58 7.22 0.56
CA VAL A 111 -20.52 6.13 0.77
C VAL A 111 -19.79 4.81 1.01
N VAL A 112 -18.80 4.46 0.18
CA VAL A 112 -18.06 3.20 0.30
C VAL A 112 -17.23 3.15 1.58
N LEU A 113 -16.63 4.27 2.01
CA LEU A 113 -15.93 4.35 3.29
C LEU A 113 -16.88 4.20 4.47
N ALA A 114 -18.04 4.86 4.43
CA ALA A 114 -19.07 4.71 5.47
C ALA A 114 -19.59 3.26 5.53
N LEU A 115 -19.86 2.64 4.38
CA LEU A 115 -20.25 1.23 4.29
C LEU A 115 -19.16 0.29 4.78
N THR A 116 -17.88 0.57 4.49
CA THR A 116 -16.75 -0.21 4.99
C THR A 116 -16.69 -0.18 6.51
N VAL A 117 -16.82 1.02 7.11
CA VAL A 117 -16.83 1.17 8.58
C VAL A 117 -18.02 0.45 9.19
N LEU A 118 -19.20 0.57 8.59
CA LEU A 118 -20.42 -0.11 9.02
C LEU A 118 -20.30 -1.65 8.91
N LEU A 119 -19.80 -2.16 7.79
CA LEU A 119 -19.62 -3.60 7.57
C LEU A 119 -18.56 -4.15 8.53
N MET A 120 -17.41 -3.50 8.67
CA MET A 120 -16.32 -3.97 9.53
C MET A 120 -16.69 -3.87 11.01
N GLY A 121 -17.26 -2.75 11.45
CA GLY A 121 -17.55 -2.46 12.86
C GLY A 121 -18.91 -2.95 13.35
N GLY A 122 -19.94 -2.95 12.52
CA GLY A 122 -21.31 -3.29 12.93
C GLY A 122 -21.87 -2.32 13.96
N GLY A 123 -22.86 -2.78 14.74
CA GLY A 123 -23.54 -1.96 15.75
C GLY A 123 -24.73 -1.16 15.20
N ALA A 124 -25.08 -1.34 13.92
CA ALA A 124 -26.25 -0.76 13.28
C ALA A 124 -26.82 -1.73 12.23
N LEU A 125 -28.07 -1.49 11.81
CA LEU A 125 -28.80 -2.32 10.83
C LEU A 125 -28.87 -3.82 11.17
N GLY A 126 -28.92 -4.16 12.46
CA GLY A 126 -28.95 -5.55 12.93
C GLY A 126 -27.61 -6.28 12.89
N LEU A 127 -26.52 -5.61 12.50
CA LEU A 127 -25.18 -6.21 12.49
C LEU A 127 -24.58 -6.22 13.90
N ALA A 128 -24.08 -7.39 14.33
CA ALA A 128 -23.35 -7.51 15.59
C ALA A 128 -22.10 -6.62 15.59
N HIS A 129 -21.87 -5.93 16.71
CA HIS A 129 -20.70 -5.07 16.87
C HIS A 129 -19.43 -5.91 16.98
N VAL A 130 -18.44 -5.61 16.14
CA VAL A 130 -17.12 -6.25 16.13
C VAL A 130 -16.06 -5.19 16.42
N PRO A 131 -15.34 -5.29 17.56
CA PRO A 131 -14.35 -4.30 17.92
C PRO A 131 -13.16 -4.31 16.95
N THR A 132 -12.54 -3.14 16.77
CA THR A 132 -11.41 -2.86 15.88
C THR A 132 -10.20 -3.77 16.13
N ASN A 133 -9.97 -4.22 17.36
CA ASN A 133 -8.89 -5.14 17.73
C ASN A 133 -9.06 -6.56 17.14
N ARG A 134 -10.24 -6.89 16.60
CA ARG A 134 -10.51 -8.15 15.88
C ARG A 134 -10.43 -7.99 14.37
N TRP A 135 -10.28 -6.76 13.86
CA TRP A 135 -10.07 -6.52 12.44
C TRP A 135 -8.66 -6.97 12.08
N GLY A 136 -8.49 -7.61 10.93
CA GLY A 136 -7.20 -8.18 10.54
C GLY A 136 -7.18 -8.72 9.13
N GLY A 137 -6.06 -9.35 8.78
CA GLY A 137 -5.84 -9.96 7.48
C GLY A 137 -5.89 -8.96 6.32
N LEU A 138 -6.30 -9.43 5.15
CA LEU A 138 -6.40 -8.67 3.91
C LEU A 138 -7.31 -7.42 3.99
N PRO A 139 -8.50 -7.46 4.64
CA PRO A 139 -9.33 -6.28 4.83
C PRO A 139 -8.61 -5.15 5.56
N LEU A 140 -7.83 -5.49 6.59
CA LEU A 140 -7.06 -4.50 7.34
C LEU A 140 -5.89 -3.96 6.49
N THR A 141 -5.18 -4.83 5.76
CA THR A 141 -4.10 -4.42 4.82
C THR A 141 -4.62 -3.42 3.78
N ILE A 142 -5.72 -3.74 3.10
CA ILE A 142 -6.30 -2.87 2.06
C ILE A 142 -6.91 -1.61 2.68
N GLY A 143 -7.61 -1.73 3.81
CA GLY A 143 -8.20 -0.61 4.53
C GLY A 143 -7.15 0.41 5.00
N LEU A 144 -6.05 -0.05 5.61
CA LEU A 144 -4.95 0.81 6.05
C LEU A 144 -4.30 1.53 4.87
N ALA A 145 -4.05 0.84 3.76
CA ALA A 145 -3.45 1.45 2.58
C ALA A 145 -4.36 2.53 1.96
N VAL A 146 -5.63 2.19 1.73
CA VAL A 146 -6.59 3.09 1.06
C VAL A 146 -6.95 4.28 1.95
N VAL A 147 -7.32 4.05 3.20
CA VAL A 147 -7.70 5.12 4.13
C VAL A 147 -6.48 5.95 4.51
N GLY A 148 -5.32 5.31 4.73
CA GLY A 148 -4.05 6.00 5.00
C GLY A 148 -3.68 6.97 3.88
N LEU A 149 -3.74 6.52 2.61
CA LEU A 149 -3.49 7.39 1.45
C LEU A 149 -4.56 8.49 1.31
N ALA A 150 -5.83 8.17 1.52
CA ALA A 150 -6.93 9.13 1.42
C ALA A 150 -6.80 10.26 2.45
N LEU A 151 -6.34 9.96 3.68
CA LEU A 151 -6.05 10.96 4.71
C LEU A 151 -4.73 11.68 4.46
N ALA A 152 -3.72 10.97 3.96
CA ALA A 152 -2.40 11.54 3.69
C ALA A 152 -2.43 12.56 2.56
N PHE A 153 -3.22 12.35 1.50
CA PHE A 153 -3.16 13.20 0.31
C PHE A 153 -3.60 14.66 0.56
N PRO A 154 -4.72 14.96 1.25
CA PRO A 154 -5.07 16.32 1.62
C PRO A 154 -4.03 16.98 2.54
N LEU A 155 -3.50 16.22 3.51
CA LEU A 155 -2.46 16.70 4.41
C LEU A 155 -1.16 17.01 3.63
N ALA A 156 -0.78 16.15 2.70
CA ALA A 156 0.36 16.33 1.82
C ALA A 156 0.22 17.58 0.95
N LEU A 157 -0.96 17.78 0.37
CA LEU A 157 -1.27 18.97 -0.43
C LEU A 157 -1.16 20.24 0.39
N ALA A 158 -1.72 20.24 1.61
CA ALA A 158 -1.63 21.35 2.54
C ALA A 158 -0.17 21.65 2.93
N LEU A 159 0.61 20.63 3.28
CA LEU A 159 2.04 20.76 3.63
C LEU A 159 2.87 21.27 2.45
N ALA A 160 2.66 20.74 1.24
CA ALA A 160 3.38 21.14 0.04
C ALA A 160 3.11 22.60 -0.35
N LEU A 161 1.85 23.04 -0.25
CA LEU A 161 1.46 24.43 -0.51
C LEU A 161 1.97 25.37 0.60
N ALA A 162 1.86 24.98 1.87
CA ALA A 162 2.37 25.74 3.01
C ALA A 162 3.88 25.97 2.92
N ARG A 163 4.65 24.97 2.46
CA ARG A 163 6.10 25.08 2.26
C ARG A 163 6.49 26.12 1.19
N ARG A 164 5.58 26.43 0.26
CA ARG A 164 5.76 27.47 -0.78
C ARG A 164 5.08 28.79 -0.45
N ALA A 165 4.38 28.90 0.69
CA ALA A 165 3.70 30.11 1.07
C ALA A 165 4.69 31.25 1.39
N SER A 166 4.28 32.50 1.14
CA SER A 166 5.04 33.69 1.54
C SER A 166 5.15 33.80 3.07
N TRP A 167 4.12 33.36 3.79
CA TRP A 167 4.07 33.38 5.25
C TRP A 167 5.14 32.46 5.86
N TRP A 168 6.14 33.08 6.50
CA TRP A 168 7.30 32.40 7.07
C TRP A 168 6.96 31.26 8.07
N PRO A 169 6.03 31.44 9.03
CA PRO A 169 5.68 30.39 9.98
C PRO A 169 5.11 29.14 9.32
N ALA A 170 4.17 29.26 8.37
CA ALA A 170 3.66 28.09 7.64
C ALA A 170 4.77 27.35 6.91
N ARG A 171 5.70 28.08 6.29
CA ARG A 171 6.83 27.50 5.58
C ARG A 171 7.80 26.79 6.51
N LEU A 172 8.10 27.36 7.67
CA LEU A 172 8.97 26.75 8.68
C LEU A 172 8.33 25.51 9.30
N LEU A 173 7.06 25.59 9.72
CA LEU A 173 6.34 24.48 10.34
C LEU A 173 6.14 23.31 9.37
N SER A 174 5.77 23.59 8.12
CA SER A 174 5.63 22.56 7.09
C SER A 174 6.97 21.92 6.74
N ALA A 175 8.03 22.72 6.53
CA ALA A 175 9.37 22.18 6.27
C ALA A 175 9.85 21.32 7.45
N GLY A 176 9.78 21.83 8.69
CA GLY A 176 10.17 21.09 9.88
C GLY A 176 9.40 19.78 10.04
N THR A 177 8.08 19.79 9.81
CA THR A 177 7.26 18.57 9.86
C THR A 177 7.70 17.56 8.80
N ILE A 178 7.89 18.00 7.55
CA ILE A 178 8.29 17.12 6.44
C ILE A 178 9.67 16.51 6.70
N GLU A 179 10.67 17.33 7.06
CA GLU A 179 12.04 16.85 7.28
C GLU A 179 12.12 15.93 8.51
N LEU A 180 11.44 16.27 9.60
CA LEU A 180 11.44 15.44 10.82
C LEU A 180 10.79 14.08 10.59
N VAL A 181 9.61 14.05 9.95
CA VAL A 181 8.87 12.81 9.71
C VAL A 181 9.61 11.91 8.72
N ARG A 182 10.24 12.48 7.68
CA ARG A 182 11.06 11.72 6.72
C ARG A 182 12.42 11.31 7.27
N GLY A 183 12.87 11.96 8.34
CA GLY A 183 14.12 11.65 9.03
C GLY A 183 14.03 10.46 9.99
N VAL A 184 12.82 9.94 10.27
CA VAL A 184 12.61 8.82 11.20
C VAL A 184 12.01 7.59 10.50
N PRO A 185 12.30 6.36 10.97
CA PRO A 185 11.66 5.16 10.45
C PRO A 185 10.15 5.12 10.74
N LEU A 186 9.35 4.60 9.80
CA LEU A 186 7.90 4.43 10.00
C LEU A 186 7.58 3.58 11.24
N ILE A 187 8.37 2.52 11.50
CA ILE A 187 8.23 1.70 12.71
C ILE A 187 8.26 2.56 13.98
N SER A 188 9.19 3.52 14.06
CA SER A 188 9.30 4.43 15.20
C SER A 188 8.08 5.35 15.33
N VAL A 189 7.53 5.82 14.20
CA VAL A 189 6.30 6.64 14.18
C VAL A 189 5.10 5.83 14.67
N LEU A 190 4.95 4.59 14.20
CA LEU A 190 3.87 3.70 14.62
C LEU A 190 3.97 3.34 16.11
N PHE A 191 5.19 3.03 16.58
CA PHE A 191 5.46 2.75 17.99
C PHE A 191 5.18 3.98 18.88
N MET A 192 5.64 5.16 18.45
CA MET A 192 5.37 6.43 19.14
C MET A 192 3.87 6.68 19.24
N ALA A 193 3.13 6.58 18.14
CA ALA A 193 1.69 6.80 18.12
C ALA A 193 0.93 5.79 18.99
N SER A 194 1.38 4.54 19.05
CA SER A 194 0.65 3.44 19.69
C SER A 194 1.00 3.21 21.16
N TYR A 195 2.21 3.57 21.60
CA TYR A 195 2.68 3.27 22.95
C TYR A 195 3.17 4.49 23.73
N LEU A 196 3.90 5.41 23.09
CA LEU A 196 4.51 6.55 23.80
C LEU A 196 3.56 7.75 23.95
N LEU A 197 2.90 8.17 22.86
CA LEU A 197 1.97 9.29 22.87
C LEU A 197 0.81 9.10 23.88
N PRO A 198 0.23 7.90 24.04
CA PRO A 198 -0.78 7.64 25.08
C PRO A 198 -0.31 7.85 26.52
N LEU A 199 0.99 7.80 26.80
CA LEU A 199 1.54 8.09 28.14
C LEU A 199 1.47 9.57 28.49
N LEU A 200 1.41 10.44 27.48
CA LEU A 200 1.30 11.89 27.63
C LEU A 200 -0.16 12.36 27.71
N TRP A 201 -1.12 11.48 27.48
CA TRP A 201 -2.53 11.83 27.44
C TRP A 201 -3.18 11.81 28.82
N PRO A 202 -4.22 12.64 29.03
CA PRO A 202 -4.98 12.61 30.28
C PRO A 202 -5.52 11.23 30.60
N ALA A 203 -5.59 10.90 31.89
CA ALA A 203 -6.14 9.64 32.35
C ALA A 203 -7.56 9.43 31.79
N GLY A 204 -7.80 8.25 31.19
CA GLY A 204 -9.07 7.90 30.55
C GLY A 204 -9.16 8.27 29.06
N TRP A 205 -8.31 9.15 28.53
CA TRP A 205 -8.28 9.43 27.10
C TRP A 205 -7.43 8.39 26.36
N ARG A 206 -8.08 7.31 25.90
CA ARG A 206 -7.45 6.20 25.19
C ARG A 206 -8.08 5.99 23.82
N PRO A 207 -7.75 6.85 22.83
CA PRO A 207 -8.15 6.62 21.45
C PRO A 207 -7.84 5.21 20.97
N ASP A 208 -8.69 4.70 20.09
CA ASP A 208 -8.55 3.38 19.51
C ASP A 208 -7.17 3.20 18.83
N VAL A 209 -6.62 1.98 18.87
CA VAL A 209 -5.30 1.68 18.28
C VAL A 209 -5.32 1.91 16.77
N LEU A 210 -6.39 1.53 16.07
CA LEU A 210 -6.51 1.71 14.62
C LEU A 210 -6.47 3.19 14.25
N LEU A 211 -7.17 4.05 15.00
CA LEU A 211 -7.17 5.48 14.77
C LEU A 211 -5.77 6.08 14.91
N ARG A 212 -5.03 5.68 15.95
CA ARG A 212 -3.66 6.14 16.19
C ARG A 212 -2.70 5.70 15.09
N VAL A 213 -2.83 4.44 14.66
CA VAL A 213 -2.05 3.89 13.56
C VAL A 213 -2.36 4.60 12.24
N LEU A 214 -3.63 4.82 11.93
CA LEU A 214 -4.04 5.57 10.75
C LEU A 214 -3.51 7.01 10.77
N ALA A 215 -3.53 7.68 11.93
CA ALA A 215 -2.98 9.02 12.07
C ALA A 215 -1.46 9.05 11.85
N GLY A 216 -0.73 8.12 12.47
CA GLY A 216 0.72 8.00 12.30
C GLY A 216 1.12 7.64 10.86
N LEU A 217 0.44 6.66 10.26
CA LEU A 217 0.64 6.26 8.86
C LEU A 217 0.31 7.41 7.91
N ALA A 218 -0.83 8.10 8.10
CA ALA A 218 -1.23 9.22 7.26
C ALA A 218 -0.25 10.38 7.35
N LEU A 219 0.24 10.73 8.53
CA LEU A 219 1.27 11.75 8.72
C LEU A 219 2.58 11.38 8.00
N PHE A 220 3.02 10.13 8.16
CA PHE A 220 4.23 9.61 7.53
C PHE A 220 4.12 9.68 6.01
N VAL A 221 3.08 9.07 5.44
CA VAL A 221 2.82 9.07 4.00
C VAL A 221 2.64 10.50 3.48
N ALA A 222 1.97 11.38 4.24
CA ALA A 222 1.76 12.77 3.84
C ALA A 222 3.08 13.54 3.67
N ALA A 223 4.09 13.28 4.50
CA ALA A 223 5.39 13.94 4.38
C ALA A 223 6.11 13.55 3.08
N TYR A 224 6.05 12.27 2.67
CA TYR A 224 6.62 11.81 1.40
C TYR A 224 5.81 12.33 0.20
N LEU A 225 4.48 12.27 0.27
CA LEU A 225 3.60 12.81 -0.77
C LEU A 225 3.76 14.32 -0.92
N ALA A 226 3.95 15.07 0.17
CA ALA A 226 4.15 16.52 0.12
C ALA A 226 5.40 16.86 -0.71
N GLU A 227 6.46 16.06 -0.57
CA GLU A 227 7.70 16.27 -1.31
C GLU A 227 7.58 15.89 -2.79
N ILE A 228 6.84 14.82 -3.09
CA ILE A 228 6.47 14.45 -4.45
C ILE A 228 5.68 15.60 -5.12
N ILE A 229 4.62 16.09 -4.45
CA ILE A 229 3.81 17.21 -4.93
C ILE A 229 4.66 18.47 -5.09
N ARG A 230 5.56 18.76 -4.15
CA ARG A 230 6.51 19.88 -4.24
C ARG A 230 7.41 19.77 -5.47
N GLY A 231 7.92 18.59 -5.77
CA GLY A 231 8.68 18.30 -7.00
C GLY A 231 7.86 18.58 -8.26
N GLY A 232 6.60 18.14 -8.29
CA GLY A 232 5.66 18.46 -9.38
C GLY A 232 5.39 19.94 -9.54
N LEU A 233 5.19 20.66 -8.44
CA LEU A 233 4.98 22.10 -8.43
C LEU A 233 6.20 22.87 -8.97
N GLN A 234 7.41 22.33 -8.82
CA GLN A 234 8.64 22.92 -9.35
C GLN A 234 8.87 22.58 -10.82
N ALA A 235 8.30 21.48 -11.32
CA ALA A 235 8.43 21.07 -12.71
C ALA A 235 7.57 21.90 -13.68
N VAL A 236 6.58 22.64 -13.18
CA VAL A 236 5.73 23.52 -14.02
C VAL A 236 6.58 24.67 -14.58
N PRO A 237 6.62 24.89 -15.91
CA PRO A 237 7.40 25.96 -16.51
C PRO A 237 7.01 27.35 -15.98
N ARG A 238 8.00 28.16 -15.59
CA ARG A 238 7.76 29.51 -15.06
C ARG A 238 7.00 30.41 -16.04
N GLY A 239 7.24 30.27 -17.35
CA GLY A 239 6.55 31.03 -18.39
C GLY A 239 5.02 30.91 -18.34
N GLN A 240 4.46 29.77 -17.91
CA GLN A 240 3.01 29.63 -17.74
C GLN A 240 2.48 30.49 -16.57
N VAL A 241 3.25 30.59 -15.50
CA VAL A 241 2.92 31.41 -14.33
C VAL A 241 2.98 32.88 -14.71
N ASP A 242 4.06 33.29 -15.38
CA ASP A 242 4.28 34.68 -15.81
C ASP A 242 3.22 35.13 -16.83
N ALA A 243 2.91 34.29 -17.83
CA ALA A 243 1.86 34.57 -18.81
C ALA A 243 0.47 34.70 -18.15
N ALA A 244 0.13 33.82 -17.22
CA ALA A 244 -1.15 33.89 -16.52
C ALA A 244 -1.26 35.15 -15.64
N MET A 245 -0.20 35.52 -14.94
CA MET A 245 -0.19 36.78 -14.16
C MET A 245 -0.28 38.01 -15.07
N ALA A 246 0.36 38.00 -16.25
CA ALA A 246 0.26 39.08 -17.24
C ALA A 246 -1.16 39.24 -17.81
N MET A 247 -1.95 38.16 -17.88
CA MET A 247 -3.37 38.18 -18.25
C MET A 247 -4.29 38.63 -17.09
N GLY A 248 -3.74 39.07 -15.96
CA GLY A 248 -4.51 39.58 -14.82
C GLY A 248 -4.99 38.53 -13.82
N PHE A 249 -4.55 37.27 -13.94
CA PHE A 249 -4.86 36.26 -12.92
C PHE A 249 -4.09 36.54 -11.62
N SER A 250 -4.81 36.51 -10.49
CA SER A 250 -4.19 36.51 -9.15
C SER A 250 -3.38 35.24 -8.90
N ARG A 251 -2.37 35.32 -8.02
CA ARG A 251 -1.52 34.17 -7.63
C ARG A 251 -2.34 32.94 -7.20
N TRP A 252 -3.46 33.15 -6.51
CA TRP A 252 -4.33 32.05 -6.08
C TRP A 252 -5.08 31.43 -7.26
N GLN A 253 -5.57 32.24 -8.21
CA GLN A 253 -6.20 31.70 -9.42
C GLN A 253 -5.18 30.93 -10.27
N VAL A 254 -3.96 31.45 -10.44
CA VAL A 254 -2.86 30.76 -11.14
C VAL A 254 -2.54 29.43 -10.44
N GLN A 255 -2.42 29.43 -9.11
CA GLN A 255 -2.13 28.23 -8.36
C GLN A 255 -3.24 27.18 -8.47
N ARG A 256 -4.51 27.56 -8.32
CA ARG A 256 -5.66 26.64 -8.31
C ARG A 256 -6.01 26.11 -9.71
N HIS A 257 -6.01 26.96 -10.73
CA HIS A 257 -6.54 26.61 -12.05
C HIS A 257 -5.47 26.18 -13.05
N ILE A 258 -4.20 26.56 -12.83
CA ILE A 258 -3.12 26.32 -13.81
C ILE A 258 -2.05 25.43 -13.22
N VAL A 259 -1.37 25.87 -12.16
CA VAL A 259 -0.17 25.20 -11.65
C VAL A 259 -0.52 23.89 -10.96
N LEU A 260 -1.50 23.88 -10.06
CA LEU A 260 -1.80 22.69 -9.25
C LEU A 260 -2.31 21.50 -10.09
N PRO A 261 -3.28 21.65 -11.01
CA PRO A 261 -3.74 20.53 -11.83
C PRO A 261 -2.62 19.93 -12.70
N GLN A 262 -1.76 20.77 -13.27
CA GLN A 262 -0.61 20.33 -14.08
C GLN A 262 0.44 19.62 -13.22
N ALA A 263 0.79 20.21 -12.07
CA ALA A 263 1.74 19.62 -11.12
C ALA A 263 1.28 18.23 -10.66
N LEU A 264 0.01 18.11 -10.27
CA LEU A 264 -0.56 16.83 -9.83
C LEU A 264 -0.52 15.78 -10.96
N ARG A 265 -0.82 16.17 -12.21
CA ARG A 265 -0.74 15.28 -13.38
C ARG A 265 0.69 14.78 -13.63
N MET A 266 1.70 15.64 -13.49
CA MET A 266 3.10 15.27 -13.69
C MET A 266 3.61 14.27 -12.64
N VAL A 267 3.06 14.29 -11.42
CA VAL A 267 3.54 13.44 -10.32
C VAL A 267 2.72 12.17 -10.10
N VAL A 268 1.65 11.95 -10.88
CA VAL A 268 0.84 10.73 -10.82
C VAL A 268 1.67 9.42 -10.80
N PRO A 269 2.76 9.28 -11.60
CA PRO A 269 3.61 8.09 -11.53
C PRO A 269 4.24 7.89 -10.14
N ALA A 270 4.81 8.96 -9.58
CA ALA A 270 5.42 8.94 -8.26
C ALA A 270 4.40 8.69 -7.15
N LEU A 271 3.19 9.25 -7.26
CA LEU A 271 2.07 8.98 -6.34
C LEU A 271 1.69 7.49 -6.36
N THR A 272 1.62 6.88 -7.54
CA THR A 272 1.27 5.46 -7.68
C THR A 272 2.37 4.55 -7.12
N ASN A 273 3.64 4.89 -7.35
CA ASN A 273 4.76 4.16 -6.74
C ASN A 273 4.75 4.27 -5.20
N ASN A 274 4.44 5.46 -4.66
CA ASN A 274 4.29 5.64 -3.22
C ASN A 274 3.10 4.84 -2.64
N ALA A 275 2.00 4.68 -3.39
CA ALA A 275 0.90 3.82 -2.99
C ALA A 275 1.30 2.34 -2.88
N VAL A 276 2.14 1.83 -3.81
CA VAL A 276 2.73 0.48 -3.71
C VAL A 276 3.59 0.34 -2.46
N GLY A 277 4.40 1.37 -2.16
CA GLY A 277 5.18 1.43 -0.92
C GLY A 277 4.29 1.39 0.32
N THR A 278 3.26 2.23 0.35
CA THR A 278 2.31 2.33 1.48
C THR A 278 1.60 1.00 1.73
N LEU A 279 1.22 0.27 0.67
CA LEU A 279 0.64 -1.06 0.81
C LEU A 279 1.59 -2.02 1.53
N LYS A 280 2.87 -2.05 1.15
CA LYS A 280 3.89 -2.88 1.82
C LYS A 280 4.15 -2.43 3.25
N ASP A 281 4.18 -1.12 3.48
CA ASP A 281 4.41 -0.51 4.78
C ASP A 281 3.30 -0.85 5.79
N THR A 282 2.09 -1.22 5.34
CA THR A 282 1.05 -1.72 6.25
C THR A 282 1.50 -2.96 7.03
N SER A 283 2.40 -3.79 6.49
CA SER A 283 2.93 -4.96 7.20
C SER A 283 3.61 -4.61 8.53
N LEU A 284 4.19 -3.42 8.65
CA LEU A 284 4.86 -2.93 9.85
C LEU A 284 3.90 -2.69 11.01
N VAL A 285 2.61 -2.51 10.73
CA VAL A 285 1.56 -2.29 11.74
C VAL A 285 1.39 -3.50 12.67
N THR A 286 1.88 -4.68 12.27
CA THR A 286 1.95 -5.87 13.15
C THR A 286 2.73 -5.61 14.44
N ILE A 287 3.74 -4.73 14.42
CA ILE A 287 4.56 -4.43 15.61
C ILE A 287 3.77 -3.73 16.74
N VAL A 288 2.66 -3.08 16.39
CA VAL A 288 1.78 -2.38 17.34
C VAL A 288 0.52 -3.20 17.68
N GLY A 289 0.52 -4.50 17.39
CA GLY A 289 -0.53 -5.42 17.80
C GLY A 289 -1.78 -5.43 16.91
N LEU A 290 -1.69 -4.87 15.70
CA LEU A 290 -2.73 -4.94 14.68
C LEU A 290 -2.32 -5.96 13.62
N PHE A 291 -3.09 -7.05 13.51
CA PHE A 291 -2.72 -8.22 12.73
C PHE A 291 -3.31 -8.15 11.31
N GLU A 292 -2.71 -7.31 10.46
CA GLU A 292 -2.95 -7.31 9.01
C GLU A 292 -2.45 -8.64 8.38
N LEU A 293 -2.49 -8.82 7.06
CA LEU A 293 -2.13 -10.08 6.38
C LEU A 293 -0.87 -10.81 6.91
N THR A 294 0.24 -10.11 7.17
CA THR A 294 1.49 -10.69 7.73
C THR A 294 1.32 -11.04 9.21
N GLY A 295 0.70 -10.15 9.99
CA GLY A 295 0.37 -10.42 11.39
C GLY A 295 -0.66 -11.55 11.55
N ALA A 296 -1.59 -11.69 10.63
CA ALA A 296 -2.63 -12.71 10.59
C ALA A 296 -2.02 -14.11 10.41
N LEU A 297 -0.94 -14.23 9.62
CA LEU A 297 -0.13 -15.45 9.54
C LEU A 297 0.51 -15.80 10.89
N SER A 298 1.18 -14.82 11.50
CA SER A 298 1.81 -14.99 12.82
C SER A 298 0.80 -15.47 13.86
N LEU A 299 -0.42 -14.91 13.81
CA LEU A 299 -1.52 -15.29 14.67
C LEU A 299 -2.07 -16.69 14.37
N ALA A 300 -2.29 -17.02 13.09
CA ALA A 300 -2.90 -18.27 12.66
C ALA A 300 -2.04 -19.50 12.98
N LEU A 301 -0.72 -19.35 12.92
CA LEU A 301 0.23 -20.44 13.16
C LEU A 301 0.88 -20.39 14.55
N GLY A 302 1.01 -19.20 15.16
CA GLY A 302 1.75 -19.04 16.41
C GLY A 302 1.10 -19.75 17.59
N GLY A 303 -0.23 -19.83 17.61
CA GLY A 303 -1.01 -20.52 18.63
C GLY A 303 -1.35 -21.98 18.31
N ASP A 304 -0.94 -22.50 17.15
CA ASP A 304 -1.31 -23.84 16.68
C ASP A 304 -0.07 -24.74 16.52
N PRO A 305 0.28 -25.53 17.54
CA PRO A 305 1.44 -26.43 17.48
C PRO A 305 1.36 -27.44 16.33
N THR A 306 0.16 -27.72 15.82
CA THR A 306 -0.04 -28.65 14.70
C THR A 306 0.60 -28.12 13.43
N TRP A 307 0.32 -26.84 13.13
CA TRP A 307 0.68 -26.17 11.88
C TRP A 307 1.87 -25.20 12.00
N ARG A 308 2.33 -24.91 13.22
CA ARG A 308 3.48 -24.03 13.50
C ARG A 308 4.76 -24.35 12.70
N PRO A 309 5.12 -25.61 12.39
CA PRO A 309 6.33 -25.88 11.59
C PRO A 309 6.30 -25.31 10.17
N PHE A 310 5.11 -25.04 9.60
CA PHE A 310 4.92 -24.68 8.19
C PHE A 310 4.80 -23.16 7.96
N TYR A 311 5.62 -22.37 8.69
CA TYR A 311 5.66 -20.92 8.53
C TYR A 311 6.15 -20.49 7.15
N LEU A 312 7.07 -21.24 6.55
CA LEU A 312 7.66 -20.91 5.25
C LEU A 312 6.56 -20.83 4.17
N GLU A 313 5.72 -21.86 4.08
CA GLU A 313 4.61 -21.94 3.13
C GLU A 313 3.58 -20.83 3.37
N GLY A 314 3.28 -20.55 4.65
CA GLY A 314 2.44 -19.43 5.04
C GLY A 314 3.01 -18.07 4.59
N TYR A 315 4.30 -17.83 4.78
CA TYR A 315 4.97 -16.61 4.31
C TYR A 315 5.04 -16.53 2.79
N LEU A 316 5.26 -17.65 2.09
CA LEU A 316 5.22 -17.70 0.62
C LEU A 316 3.83 -17.35 0.09
N PHE A 317 2.76 -17.84 0.73
CA PHE A 317 1.39 -17.46 0.39
C PHE A 317 1.15 -15.96 0.63
N VAL A 318 1.50 -15.43 1.80
CA VAL A 318 1.36 -13.99 2.10
C VAL A 318 2.18 -13.15 1.11
N ALA A 319 3.42 -13.56 0.79
CA ALA A 319 4.27 -12.91 -0.18
C ALA A 319 3.66 -12.93 -1.59
N LEU A 320 3.03 -14.04 -2.00
CA LEU A 320 2.33 -14.15 -3.27
C LEU A 320 1.14 -13.18 -3.33
N VAL A 321 0.34 -13.07 -2.25
CA VAL A 321 -0.76 -12.10 -2.17
C VAL A 321 -0.24 -10.66 -2.28
N TYR A 322 0.79 -10.30 -1.49
CA TYR A 322 1.43 -8.99 -1.59
C TYR A 322 2.00 -8.73 -2.99
N TRP A 323 2.62 -9.74 -3.60
CA TRP A 323 3.16 -9.65 -4.96
C TRP A 323 2.05 -9.42 -5.99
N CYS A 324 0.94 -10.15 -5.95
CA CYS A 324 -0.20 -9.95 -6.85
C CYS A 324 -0.76 -8.53 -6.75
N LEU A 325 -0.96 -8.02 -5.53
CA LEU A 325 -1.47 -6.68 -5.29
C LEU A 325 -0.49 -5.60 -5.78
N CYS A 326 0.79 -5.71 -5.39
CA CYS A 326 1.82 -4.76 -5.77
C CYS A 326 2.07 -4.78 -7.29
N PHE A 327 2.15 -5.96 -7.90
CA PHE A 327 2.35 -6.13 -9.33
C PHE A 327 1.18 -5.54 -10.12
N GLY A 328 -0.06 -5.78 -9.70
CA GLY A 328 -1.24 -5.18 -10.30
C GLY A 328 -1.18 -3.64 -10.30
N LEU A 329 -0.87 -3.04 -9.14
CA LEU A 329 -0.70 -1.59 -9.00
C LEU A 329 0.48 -1.06 -9.85
N SER A 330 1.62 -1.76 -9.88
CA SER A 330 2.78 -1.37 -10.69
C SER A 330 2.50 -1.46 -12.19
N ARG A 331 1.73 -2.45 -12.64
CA ARG A 331 1.30 -2.56 -14.06
C ARG A 331 0.34 -1.47 -14.44
N TYR A 332 -0.58 -1.13 -13.55
CA TYR A 332 -1.43 0.03 -13.70
C TYR A 332 -0.63 1.33 -13.80
N SER A 333 0.37 1.57 -12.92
CA SER A 333 1.26 2.75 -13.00
C SER A 333 1.91 2.88 -14.39
N ALA A 334 2.50 1.80 -14.89
CA ALA A 334 3.17 1.79 -16.19
C ALA A 334 2.20 1.98 -17.38
N TRP A 335 0.94 1.55 -17.23
CA TRP A 335 -0.11 1.85 -18.22
C TRP A 335 -0.50 3.33 -18.18
N LEU A 336 -0.69 3.88 -16.99
CA LEU A 336 -1.10 5.27 -16.78
C LEU A 336 -0.02 6.26 -17.24
N GLU A 337 1.24 5.97 -16.95
CA GLU A 337 2.41 6.73 -17.44
C GLU A 337 2.40 6.87 -18.96
N ARG A 338 2.26 5.75 -19.69
CA ARG A 338 2.21 5.75 -21.16
C ARG A 338 1.05 6.57 -21.69
N ARG A 339 -0.10 6.54 -21.02
CA ARG A 339 -1.29 7.29 -21.42
C ARG A 339 -1.15 8.79 -21.16
N LEU A 340 -0.60 9.19 -20.00
CA LEU A 340 -0.37 10.60 -19.68
C LEU A 340 0.71 11.23 -20.56
N ALA A 341 1.71 10.44 -20.98
CA ALA A 341 2.72 10.88 -21.94
C ALA A 341 2.12 11.15 -23.32
N ALA A 342 1.17 10.32 -23.79
CA ALA A 342 0.51 10.50 -25.08
C ALA A 342 -0.41 11.74 -25.15
N ASP A 343 -0.96 12.17 -24.01
CA ASP A 343 -1.80 13.37 -23.91
C ASP A 343 -0.98 14.67 -23.73
N SER A 344 0.35 14.59 -23.63
CA SER A 344 1.20 15.78 -23.41
C SER A 344 1.49 16.50 -24.73
N PRO A 345 1.24 17.82 -24.85
CA PRO A 345 1.31 18.56 -26.12
C PRO A 345 2.72 18.71 -26.74
N ASN A 346 3.74 18.08 -26.17
CA ASN A 346 5.12 18.07 -26.68
C ASN A 346 5.49 16.76 -27.41
N SER A 347 4.51 15.95 -27.81
CA SER A 347 4.74 14.69 -28.54
C SER A 347 4.73 14.83 -30.07
N LEU A 348 5.07 16.01 -30.60
CA LEU A 348 5.39 16.23 -32.02
C LEU A 348 6.85 16.66 -32.13
#